data_AF-A0A9P7SLF8-F1
#
_entry.id   AF-A0A9P7SLF8-F1
#
_cell.length_a   1.000
_cell.length_b   1.000
_cell.length_c   1.000
_cell.angle_alpha   90.00
_cell.angle_beta   90.00
_cell.angle_gamma   90.00
#
_symmetry.space_group_name_H-M   'P 1'
#
loop_
_entity.id
_entity.type
_entity.pdbx_description
1 polymer ?
#
loop_
_entity_poly.entity_id
_entity_poly.type
_entity_poly.pdbx_seq_one_letter_code
_entity_poly.pdbx_strand_id
1 'polypeptide(L)'
;MPIYECHQGCCCTRDCPNRVVERGRTVPLQIFRTDDRGVKTTEAIRKGQFVDRYLGEIITSFEADKRRAASAVSQKKDVYLFALDKFTDPRSLDPRLKGSPLEVDGEFMSGPTRFINHSCDPNLRIFARVGDHADKHIHDLAFFAVKNIAMGEELTFDYVDGATDYGAKEYGNSMTTCLCGSVKCRKFLW
;
A
#
# COMPACT_ATOMS: atom_id res chain seq x y z
N MET A 1 8.60 -10.44 -2.61
CA MET A 1 9.83 -10.15 -3.38
C MET A 1 9.79 -8.69 -3.80
N PRO A 2 10.87 -7.91 -3.63
CA PRO A 2 10.95 -6.54 -4.13
C PRO A 2 11.14 -6.50 -5.66
N ILE A 3 10.77 -5.38 -6.28
CA ILE A 3 10.98 -5.07 -7.70
C ILE A 3 12.13 -4.06 -7.79
N TYR A 4 13.14 -4.36 -8.61
CA TYR A 4 14.25 -3.44 -8.88
C TYR A 4 14.10 -2.89 -10.29
N GLU A 5 13.69 -1.64 -10.40
CA GLU A 5 13.57 -0.95 -11.68
C GLU A 5 14.82 -0.17 -12.04
N CYS A 6 15.00 0.08 -13.34
CA CYS A 6 15.95 1.09 -13.79
C CYS A 6 15.54 2.48 -13.29
N HIS A 7 16.51 3.38 -13.19
CA HIS A 7 16.32 4.75 -12.73
C HIS A 7 17.20 5.71 -13.54
N GLN A 8 17.17 7.01 -13.26
CA GLN A 8 17.86 8.04 -14.04
C GLN A 8 19.38 7.82 -14.20
N GLY A 9 20.01 6.99 -13.36
CA GLY A 9 21.42 6.61 -13.48
C GLY A 9 21.71 5.47 -14.47
N CYS A 10 20.69 4.83 -15.04
CA CYS A 10 20.86 3.77 -16.04
C CYS A 10 20.95 4.34 -17.46
N CYS A 11 21.72 3.70 -18.34
CA CYS A 11 21.88 4.10 -19.76
C CYS A 11 20.67 3.78 -20.67
N CYS A 12 19.53 3.36 -20.10
CA CYS A 12 18.34 2.98 -20.85
C CYS A 12 17.35 4.14 -21.00
N THR A 13 16.52 4.10 -22.04
CA THR A 13 15.49 5.11 -22.32
C THR A 13 14.25 4.95 -21.43
N ARG A 14 13.28 5.87 -21.56
CA ARG A 14 11.99 5.82 -20.86
C ARG A 14 11.15 4.59 -21.20
N ASP A 15 11.37 4.01 -22.38
CA ASP A 15 10.66 2.81 -22.86
C ASP A 15 11.29 1.50 -22.36
N CYS A 16 12.30 1.59 -21.48
CA CYS A 16 12.89 0.41 -20.85
C CYS A 16 11.79 -0.48 -20.22
N PRO A 17 11.74 -1.77 -20.56
CA PRO A 17 10.77 -2.70 -19.97
C PRO A 17 10.83 -2.74 -18.44
N ASN A 18 11.97 -2.38 -17.84
CA ASN A 18 12.20 -2.34 -16.40
C ASN A 18 11.98 -0.95 -15.76
N ARG A 19 11.03 -0.15 -16.28
CA ARG A 19 10.62 1.17 -15.74
C ARG A 19 9.10 1.31 -15.68
N VAL A 20 8.40 0.25 -15.29
CA VAL A 20 6.92 0.18 -15.33
C VAL A 20 6.30 1.11 -14.30
N VAL A 21 6.71 1.00 -13.04
CA VAL A 21 6.19 1.80 -11.91
C VAL A 21 6.61 3.26 -12.06
N GLU A 22 7.85 3.52 -12.49
CA GLU A 22 8.37 4.87 -12.76
C GLU A 22 7.50 5.67 -13.74
N ARG A 23 6.95 5.00 -14.77
CA ARG A 23 6.09 5.65 -15.77
C ARG A 23 4.74 6.09 -15.22
N GLY A 24 4.38 5.68 -14.01
CA GLY A 24 3.11 6.03 -13.39
C GLY A 24 1.93 5.26 -13.96
N ARG A 25 0.75 5.55 -13.40
CA ARG A 25 -0.49 4.84 -13.72
C ARG A 25 -0.86 4.99 -15.20
N THR A 26 -1.23 3.86 -15.81
CA THR A 26 -1.78 3.79 -17.18
C THR A 26 -3.24 3.35 -17.23
N VAL A 27 -3.80 2.88 -16.11
CA VAL A 27 -5.19 2.41 -16.01
C VAL A 27 -6.09 3.55 -15.50
N PRO A 28 -7.25 3.79 -16.12
CA PRO A 28 -8.22 4.75 -15.58
C PRO A 28 -8.90 4.20 -14.31
N LEU A 29 -8.90 5.04 -13.27
CA LEU A 29 -9.51 4.74 -11.97
C LEU A 29 -10.64 5.72 -11.68
N GLN A 30 -11.72 5.20 -11.11
CA GLN A 30 -12.86 5.98 -10.66
C GLN A 30 -13.09 5.73 -9.16
N ILE A 31 -13.07 6.81 -8.39
CA ILE A 31 -13.55 6.78 -7.01
C ILE A 31 -15.07 6.73 -7.07
N PHE A 32 -15.66 5.79 -6.34
CA PHE A 32 -17.10 5.64 -6.25
C PHE A 32 -17.53 5.49 -4.79
N ARG A 33 -18.82 5.75 -4.54
CA ARG A 33 -19.39 5.66 -3.20
C ARG A 33 -19.82 4.21 -2.93
N THR A 34 -19.31 3.65 -1.85
CA THR A 34 -19.80 2.43 -1.21
C THR A 34 -20.58 2.84 0.04
N ASP A 35 -20.55 2.06 1.13
CA ASP A 35 -20.98 2.55 2.45
C ASP A 35 -20.09 3.73 2.94
N ASP A 36 -18.78 3.70 2.64
CA ASP A 36 -17.89 4.88 2.60
C ASP A 36 -17.46 5.25 1.17
N ARG A 37 -16.22 4.94 0.78
CA ARG A 37 -15.62 5.22 -0.52
C ARG A 37 -14.84 3.99 -0.98
N GLY A 38 -14.82 3.76 -2.29
CA GLY A 38 -14.04 2.70 -2.93
C GLY A 38 -13.43 3.18 -4.24
N VAL A 39 -12.54 2.38 -4.80
CA VAL A 39 -11.96 2.62 -6.13
C VAL A 39 -12.34 1.46 -7.02
N LYS A 40 -12.78 1.76 -8.25
CA LYS A 40 -12.97 0.76 -9.29
C LYS A 40 -12.24 1.16 -10.55
N THR A 41 -11.99 0.20 -11.42
CA THR A 41 -11.47 0.46 -12.76
C THR A 41 -12.58 0.64 -13.77
N THR A 42 -12.38 1.49 -14.78
CA THR A 42 -13.29 1.65 -15.91
C THR A 42 -12.88 0.82 -17.13
N GLU A 43 -11.84 0.00 -17.01
CA GLU A 43 -11.33 -0.90 -18.04
C GLU A 43 -10.96 -2.26 -17.43
N ALA A 44 -10.77 -3.30 -18.24
CA ALA A 44 -10.29 -4.58 -17.72
C ALA A 44 -8.78 -4.50 -17.39
N ILE A 45 -8.39 -5.02 -16.23
CA ILE A 45 -6.97 -5.09 -15.80
C ILE A 45 -6.52 -6.56 -15.84
N ARG A 46 -5.39 -6.83 -16.50
CA ARG A 46 -4.84 -8.18 -16.56
C ARG A 46 -4.07 -8.51 -15.28
N LYS A 47 -4.06 -9.79 -14.90
CA LYS A 47 -3.17 -10.29 -13.84
C LYS A 47 -1.72 -9.88 -14.11
N GLY A 48 -1.05 -9.34 -13.11
CA GLY A 48 0.32 -8.84 -13.17
C GLY A 48 0.46 -7.41 -13.69
N GLN A 49 -0.64 -6.74 -14.06
CA GLN A 49 -0.58 -5.35 -14.52
C GLN A 49 -0.42 -4.39 -13.33
N PHE A 50 0.46 -3.40 -13.51
CA PHE A 50 0.62 -2.29 -12.58
C PHE A 50 -0.62 -1.39 -12.60
N VAL A 51 -1.11 -1.02 -11.42
CA VAL A 51 -2.30 -0.19 -11.26
C VAL A 51 -1.91 1.24 -10.91
N ASP A 52 -1.36 1.47 -9.72
CA ASP A 52 -0.93 2.79 -9.26
C ASP A 52 0.01 2.63 -8.04
N ARG A 53 0.63 3.71 -7.57
CA ARG A 53 1.41 3.72 -6.33
C ARG A 53 0.60 4.23 -5.16
N TYR A 54 0.85 3.72 -3.97
CA TYR A 54 0.46 4.38 -2.74
C TYR A 54 1.38 5.58 -2.48
N LEU A 55 0.81 6.78 -2.45
CA LEU A 55 1.52 8.03 -2.24
C LEU A 55 1.09 8.68 -0.92
N GLY A 56 1.96 9.49 -0.34
CA GLY A 56 1.67 10.18 0.90
C GLY A 56 2.88 10.96 1.40
N GLU A 57 2.73 11.58 2.55
CA GLU A 57 3.84 12.17 3.30
C GLU A 57 4.70 11.04 3.90
N ILE A 58 6.00 11.03 3.62
CA ILE A 58 6.93 10.10 4.26
C ILE A 58 7.32 10.66 5.62
N ILE A 59 6.97 9.94 6.68
CA ILE A 59 7.18 10.34 8.06
C ILE A 59 7.98 9.29 8.83
N THR A 60 8.58 9.70 9.95
CA THR A 60 9.28 8.79 10.86
C THR A 60 8.28 7.96 11.66
N SER A 61 8.69 6.79 12.15
CA SER A 61 7.85 5.97 13.03
C SER A 61 7.36 6.73 14.26
N PHE A 62 8.19 7.62 14.82
CA PHE A 62 7.83 8.47 15.96
C PHE A 62 6.67 9.42 15.65
N GLU A 63 6.71 10.07 14.47
CA GLU A 63 5.61 10.94 14.04
C GLU A 63 4.36 10.14 13.70
N ALA A 64 4.51 8.95 13.11
CA ALA A 64 3.39 8.03 12.86
C ALA A 64 2.69 7.62 14.17
N ASP A 65 3.45 7.24 15.21
CA ASP A 65 2.91 6.89 16.53
C ASP A 65 2.14 8.05 17.17
N LYS A 66 2.69 9.27 17.06
CA LYS A 66 2.03 10.48 17.53
C LYS A 66 0.70 10.73 16.80
N ARG A 67 0.66 10.54 15.47
CA ARG A 67 -0.57 10.68 14.66
C ARG A 67 -1.60 9.59 14.97
N ARG A 68 -1.17 8.35 15.18
CA ARG A 68 -2.05 7.25 15.64
C ARG A 68 -2.68 7.57 16.99
N ALA A 69 -1.89 8.03 17.95
CA ALA A 69 -2.37 8.40 19.28
C ALA A 69 -3.41 9.55 19.21
N ALA A 70 -3.15 10.58 18.40
CA ALA A 70 -4.09 11.68 18.20
C ALA A 70 -5.38 11.25 17.47
N SER A 71 -5.29 10.32 16.52
CA SER A 71 -6.44 9.78 15.79
C SER A 71 -7.34 8.92 16.68
N ALA A 72 -6.74 8.12 17.56
CA ALA A 72 -7.47 7.33 18.56
C ALA A 72 -8.29 8.22 19.52
N VAL A 73 -7.75 9.38 19.91
CA VAL A 73 -8.43 10.37 20.75
C VAL A 73 -9.60 11.03 20.00
N SER A 74 -9.44 11.31 18.70
CA SER A 74 -10.45 11.98 17.88
C SER A 74 -11.52 11.05 17.29
N GLN A 75 -11.47 9.74 17.57
CA GLN A 75 -12.37 8.71 17.02
C GLN A 75 -12.38 8.65 15.47
N LYS A 76 -11.39 9.25 14.81
CA LYS A 76 -11.13 9.01 13.39
C LYS A 76 -10.51 7.62 13.25
N LYS A 77 -11.30 6.68 12.72
CA LYS A 77 -10.88 5.27 12.55
C LYS A 77 -10.00 5.04 11.33
N ASP A 78 -9.88 6.03 10.45
CA ASP A 78 -9.16 5.85 9.19
C ASP A 78 -7.66 6.00 9.40
N VAL A 79 -6.95 4.87 9.47
CA VAL A 79 -5.48 4.85 9.50
C VAL A 79 -4.99 4.74 8.05
N TYR A 80 -4.43 5.82 7.52
CA TYR A 80 -3.87 5.89 6.16
C TYR A 80 -2.35 5.70 6.13
N LEU A 81 -1.82 4.98 7.13
CA LEU A 81 -0.39 4.78 7.35
C LEU A 81 0.08 3.44 6.76
N PHE A 82 1.13 3.48 5.94
CA PHE A 82 1.81 2.30 5.42
C PHE A 82 3.29 2.29 5.80
N ALA A 83 3.73 1.23 6.49
CA ALA A 83 5.14 1.06 6.80
C ALA A 83 5.97 0.69 5.57
N LEU A 84 7.14 1.33 5.44
CA LEU A 84 8.18 0.99 4.46
C LEU A 84 9.13 -0.05 5.04
N ASP A 85 8.58 -1.18 5.50
CA ASP A 85 9.30 -2.19 6.28
C ASP A 85 9.98 -3.28 5.45
N LYS A 86 9.80 -3.28 4.12
CA LYS A 86 10.21 -4.39 3.26
C LYS A 86 11.70 -4.73 3.36
N PHE A 87 12.52 -3.73 3.62
CA PHE A 87 13.98 -3.84 3.72
C PHE A 87 14.49 -3.61 5.14
N THR A 88 13.60 -3.50 6.13
CA THR A 88 14.00 -3.40 7.54
C THR A 88 14.61 -4.71 7.99
N ASP A 89 15.87 -4.67 8.40
CA ASP A 89 16.61 -5.80 8.94
C ASP A 89 17.53 -5.29 10.06
N PRO A 90 17.30 -5.69 11.32
CA PRO A 90 18.16 -5.32 12.45
C PRO A 90 19.64 -5.69 12.26
N ARG A 91 19.93 -6.65 11.37
CA ARG A 91 21.29 -7.11 11.05
C ARG A 91 21.87 -6.45 9.80
N SER A 92 21.13 -5.57 9.12
CA SER A 92 21.62 -4.86 7.93
C SER A 92 22.89 -4.07 8.26
N LEU A 93 23.84 -3.98 7.33
CA LEU A 93 25.00 -3.10 7.52
C LEU A 93 24.64 -1.62 7.29
N ASP A 94 23.57 -1.34 6.54
CA ASP A 94 23.05 0.01 6.31
C ASP A 94 22.26 0.48 7.55
N PRO A 95 22.71 1.52 8.28
CA PRO A 95 22.03 2.02 9.47
C PRO A 95 20.57 2.43 9.23
N ARG A 96 20.24 2.88 8.01
CA ARG A 96 18.87 3.29 7.63
C ARG A 96 17.91 2.11 7.62
N LEU A 97 18.42 0.89 7.43
CA LEU A 97 17.62 -0.33 7.38
C LEU A 97 17.56 -1.07 8.73
N LYS A 98 18.35 -0.65 9.73
CA LYS A 98 18.37 -1.29 11.07
C LYS A 98 17.23 -0.82 11.98
N GLY A 99 16.83 0.44 11.83
CA GLY A 99 15.88 1.11 12.72
C GLY A 99 14.42 0.80 12.40
N SER A 100 13.52 1.42 13.16
CA SER A 100 12.09 1.43 12.83
C SER A 100 11.89 1.98 11.41
N PRO A 101 11.04 1.34 10.60
CA PRO A 101 10.79 1.78 9.24
C PRO A 101 10.15 3.18 9.23
N LEU A 102 10.39 3.92 8.15
CA LEU A 102 9.57 5.08 7.82
C LEU A 102 8.17 4.62 7.43
N GLU A 103 7.23 5.55 7.44
CA GLU A 103 5.84 5.28 7.04
C GLU A 103 5.35 6.32 6.03
N VAL A 104 4.39 5.93 5.21
CA VAL A 104 3.71 6.79 4.25
C VAL A 104 2.32 7.11 4.77
N ASP A 105 2.05 8.39 5.06
CA ASP A 105 0.76 8.90 5.50
C ASP A 105 -0.03 9.52 4.34
N GLY A 106 -1.16 8.91 4.01
CA GLY A 106 -2.06 9.34 2.95
C GLY A 106 -3.28 10.18 3.38
N GLU A 107 -3.40 10.59 4.67
CA GLU A 107 -4.63 11.23 5.18
C GLU A 107 -4.95 12.55 4.45
N PHE A 108 -3.96 13.44 4.35
CA PHE A 108 -4.15 14.79 3.83
C PHE A 108 -3.64 14.99 2.40
N MET A 109 -2.72 14.15 1.93
CA MET A 109 -2.15 14.22 0.58
C MET A 109 -1.88 12.81 0.04
N SER A 110 -2.53 12.40 -1.04
CA SER A 110 -2.31 11.09 -1.68
C SER A 110 -2.89 11.04 -3.10
N GLY A 111 -2.63 9.93 -3.80
CA GLY A 111 -3.33 9.57 -5.04
C GLY A 111 -4.65 8.82 -4.76
N PRO A 112 -5.34 8.31 -5.80
CA PRO A 112 -6.61 7.60 -5.62
C PRO A 112 -6.50 6.31 -4.80
N THR A 113 -5.32 5.74 -4.71
CA THR A 113 -5.06 4.49 -3.97
C THR A 113 -5.39 4.56 -2.49
N ARG A 114 -5.44 5.75 -1.88
CA ARG A 114 -5.87 5.91 -0.47
C ARG A 114 -7.30 5.44 -0.20
N PHE A 115 -8.12 5.33 -1.24
CA PHE A 115 -9.53 4.93 -1.14
C PHE A 115 -9.75 3.45 -1.51
N ILE A 116 -8.68 2.68 -1.76
CA ILE A 116 -8.81 1.26 -2.09
C ILE A 116 -9.14 0.52 -0.78
N ASN A 117 -10.26 -0.21 -0.78
CA ASN A 117 -10.74 -0.90 0.41
C ASN A 117 -9.99 -2.21 0.70
N HIS A 118 -10.14 -2.66 1.93
CA HIS A 118 -9.67 -3.97 2.36
C HIS A 118 -10.51 -5.11 1.76
N SER A 119 -9.84 -6.19 1.36
CA SER A 119 -10.49 -7.50 1.17
C SER A 119 -9.61 -8.65 1.65
N CYS A 120 -10.22 -9.66 2.26
CA CYS A 120 -9.55 -10.92 2.61
C CYS A 120 -9.37 -11.86 1.40
N ASP A 121 -10.00 -11.56 0.25
CA ASP A 121 -9.72 -12.21 -1.05
C ASP A 121 -9.47 -11.13 -2.12
N PRO A 122 -8.36 -10.38 -2.00
CA PRO A 122 -8.14 -9.16 -2.77
C PRO A 122 -7.86 -9.43 -4.24
N ASN A 123 -7.97 -8.39 -5.07
CA ASN A 123 -7.53 -8.40 -6.46
C ASN A 123 -6.23 -7.63 -6.71
N LEU A 124 -5.76 -6.85 -5.74
CA LEU A 124 -4.47 -6.17 -5.75
C LEU A 124 -3.53 -6.68 -4.66
N ARG A 125 -2.23 -6.48 -4.87
CA ARG A 125 -1.17 -6.64 -3.86
C ARG A 125 -0.12 -5.55 -4.01
N ILE A 126 0.46 -5.13 -2.88
CA ILE A 126 1.55 -4.16 -2.83
C ILE A 126 2.89 -4.86 -3.05
N PHE A 127 3.74 -4.24 -3.87
CA PHE A 127 5.14 -4.62 -4.05
C PHE A 127 6.03 -3.41 -3.78
N ALA A 128 7.08 -3.61 -2.99
CA ALA A 128 8.13 -2.61 -2.85
C ALA A 128 8.89 -2.49 -4.17
N ARG A 129 8.89 -1.31 -4.77
CA ARG A 129 9.71 -0.99 -5.95
C ARG A 129 10.85 -0.06 -5.54
N VAL A 130 12.06 -0.49 -5.86
CA VAL A 130 13.29 0.29 -5.68
C VAL A 130 13.72 0.78 -7.05
N GLY A 131 13.91 2.09 -7.18
CA GLY A 131 14.41 2.69 -8.40
C GLY A 131 15.47 3.74 -8.10
N ASP A 132 15.04 4.92 -7.67
CA ASP A 132 15.92 6.09 -7.57
C ASP A 132 17.09 5.86 -6.62
N HIS A 133 18.30 5.93 -7.19
CA HIS A 133 19.59 5.75 -6.50
C HIS A 133 19.69 4.48 -5.65
N ALA A 134 18.90 3.45 -5.98
CA ALA A 134 18.78 2.22 -5.19
C ALA A 134 18.49 2.47 -3.70
N ASP A 135 17.78 3.56 -3.36
CA ASP A 135 17.39 3.82 -1.98
C ASP A 135 16.29 2.84 -1.55
N LYS A 136 16.69 1.83 -0.78
CA LYS A 136 15.79 0.80 -0.25
C LYS A 136 14.99 1.31 0.95
N HIS A 137 15.49 2.33 1.64
CA HIS A 137 14.86 2.89 2.82
C HIS A 137 13.59 3.67 2.44
N ILE A 138 13.58 4.28 1.25
CA ILE A 138 12.43 5.00 0.68
C ILE A 138 12.04 4.33 -0.65
N HIS A 139 11.41 3.15 -0.55
CA HIS A 139 10.91 2.43 -1.71
C HIS A 139 9.45 2.80 -2.01
N ASP A 140 9.08 2.72 -3.29
CA ASP A 140 7.70 2.91 -3.72
C ASP A 140 6.82 1.72 -3.28
N LEU A 141 5.59 2.00 -2.87
CA LEU A 141 4.54 1.00 -2.64
C LEU A 141 3.68 0.87 -3.91
N ALA A 142 3.95 -0.14 -4.74
CA ALA A 142 3.30 -0.29 -6.04
C ALA A 142 2.20 -1.36 -6.01
N PHE A 143 0.97 -1.01 -6.42
CA PHE A 143 -0.12 -1.96 -6.56
C PHE A 143 -0.05 -2.69 -7.90
N PHE A 144 -0.09 -4.02 -7.83
CA PHE A 144 -0.21 -4.90 -8.99
C PHE A 144 -1.44 -5.80 -8.85
N ALA A 145 -2.10 -6.07 -9.97
CA ALA A 145 -3.21 -7.01 -10.02
C ALA A 145 -2.73 -8.45 -9.79
N VAL A 146 -3.33 -9.19 -8.86
CA VAL A 146 -3.01 -10.61 -8.60
C VAL A 146 -3.96 -11.59 -9.31
N LYS A 147 -5.06 -11.08 -9.86
CA LYS A 147 -6.02 -11.77 -10.73
C LYS A 147 -6.45 -10.85 -11.87
N ASN A 148 -7.12 -11.38 -12.89
CA ASN A 148 -7.77 -10.52 -13.88
C ASN A 148 -8.93 -9.80 -13.20
N ILE A 149 -9.08 -8.51 -13.47
CA ILE A 149 -10.08 -7.62 -12.87
C ILE A 149 -11.00 -7.14 -13.97
N ALA A 150 -12.30 -7.34 -13.81
CA ALA A 150 -13.29 -6.93 -14.79
C ALA A 150 -13.50 -5.40 -14.76
N MET A 151 -13.96 -4.85 -15.88
CA MET A 151 -14.43 -3.47 -15.93
C MET A 151 -15.52 -3.25 -14.87
N GLY A 152 -15.41 -2.17 -14.10
CA GLY A 152 -16.35 -1.82 -13.05
C GLY A 152 -16.17 -2.57 -11.73
N GLU A 153 -15.24 -3.53 -11.66
CA GLU A 153 -14.92 -4.25 -10.42
C GLU A 153 -14.18 -3.34 -9.44
N GLU A 154 -14.55 -3.45 -8.15
CA GLU A 154 -13.88 -2.73 -7.07
C GLU A 154 -12.46 -3.28 -6.87
N LEU A 155 -11.50 -2.36 -6.76
CA LEU A 155 -10.13 -2.65 -6.42
C LEU A 155 -10.01 -2.80 -4.91
N THR A 156 -9.37 -3.89 -4.48
CA THR A 156 -9.19 -4.22 -3.06
C THR A 156 -7.83 -4.85 -2.83
N PHE A 157 -7.26 -4.63 -1.64
CA PHE A 157 -6.02 -5.29 -1.20
C PHE A 157 -6.14 -5.76 0.25
N ASP A 158 -5.24 -6.64 0.66
CA ASP A 158 -5.15 -7.06 2.04
C ASP A 158 -4.27 -6.06 2.82
N TYR A 159 -4.88 -5.31 3.73
CA TYR A 159 -4.21 -4.29 4.55
C TYR A 159 -3.04 -4.82 5.38
N VAL A 160 -3.05 -6.11 5.71
CA VAL A 160 -2.00 -6.75 6.54
C VAL A 160 -1.20 -7.80 5.76
N ASP A 161 -1.43 -7.95 4.44
CA ASP A 161 -0.82 -8.99 3.58
C ASP A 161 -0.85 -10.41 4.19
N GLY A 162 -1.92 -10.74 4.91
CA GLY A 162 -2.09 -12.02 5.60
C GLY A 162 -1.32 -12.17 6.92
N ALA A 163 -0.62 -11.14 7.39
CA ALA A 163 -0.02 -11.13 8.71
C ALA A 163 -1.12 -10.99 9.78
N THR A 164 -1.39 -12.06 10.52
CA THR A 164 -2.36 -12.07 11.63
C THR A 164 -1.79 -11.57 12.95
N ASP A 165 -0.52 -11.16 12.98
CA ASP A 165 0.28 -10.96 14.20
C ASP A 165 0.73 -9.51 14.47
N TYR A 166 0.41 -8.55 13.59
CA TYR A 166 0.64 -7.14 13.90
C TYR A 166 -0.41 -6.64 14.89
N GLY A 167 -0.17 -6.89 16.19
CA GLY A 167 -0.76 -6.07 17.25
C GLY A 167 -1.99 -6.64 17.96
N ALA A 168 -2.31 -7.93 17.84
CA ALA A 168 -3.33 -8.57 18.69
C ALA A 168 -3.03 -8.46 20.21
N LYS A 169 -1.81 -8.06 20.59
CA LYS A 169 -1.39 -7.88 21.98
C LYS A 169 -1.39 -6.44 22.51
N GLU A 170 -1.56 -5.41 21.68
CA GLU A 170 -1.50 -4.01 22.15
C GLU A 170 -2.79 -3.19 21.96
N TYR A 171 -3.73 -3.63 21.12
CA TYR A 171 -4.99 -2.90 20.92
C TYR A 171 -6.12 -3.51 21.75
N GLY A 172 -6.30 -3.00 22.96
CA GLY A 172 -7.46 -3.31 23.79
C GLY A 172 -8.79 -3.12 23.04
N ASN A 173 -9.56 -4.21 22.93
CA ASN A 173 -11.02 -4.29 22.79
C ASN A 173 -11.75 -3.49 21.67
N SER A 174 -11.05 -3.02 20.62
CA SER A 174 -11.66 -2.23 19.53
C SER A 174 -11.20 -2.70 18.14
N MET A 175 -11.33 -3.98 17.83
CA MET A 175 -11.05 -4.47 16.48
C MET A 175 -12.14 -4.00 15.50
N THR A 176 -11.73 -3.42 14.37
CA THR A 176 -12.69 -2.96 13.34
C THR A 176 -13.17 -4.14 12.51
N THR A 177 -14.49 -4.36 12.49
CA THR A 177 -15.14 -5.43 11.73
C THR A 177 -14.85 -5.30 10.23
N CYS A 178 -14.45 -6.39 9.60
CA CYS A 178 -14.25 -6.46 8.16
C CYS A 178 -15.58 -6.71 7.43
N LEU A 179 -15.86 -5.86 6.44
CA LEU A 179 -17.09 -5.88 5.64
C LEU A 179 -16.85 -6.32 4.18
N CYS A 180 -15.74 -7.00 3.89
CA CYS A 180 -15.34 -7.32 2.51
C CYS A 180 -16.25 -8.33 1.76
N GLY A 181 -17.23 -8.94 2.43
CA GLY A 181 -18.15 -9.90 1.82
C GLY A 181 -17.54 -11.23 1.35
N SER A 182 -16.22 -11.41 1.43
CA SER A 182 -15.54 -12.65 1.02
C SER A 182 -15.91 -13.84 1.89
N VAL A 183 -16.07 -15.01 1.27
CA VAL A 183 -16.24 -16.30 1.98
C VAL A 183 -15.02 -16.65 2.85
N LYS A 184 -13.85 -16.09 2.53
CA LYS A 184 -12.60 -16.25 3.30
C LYS A 184 -12.36 -15.10 4.29
N CYS A 185 -13.39 -14.34 4.64
CA CYS A 185 -13.26 -13.17 5.52
C CYS A 185 -12.74 -13.53 6.92
N ARG A 186 -11.68 -12.83 7.36
CA ARG A 186 -11.05 -12.96 8.69
C ARG A 186 -11.78 -12.22 9.81
N LYS A 187 -12.96 -11.67 9.53
CA LYS A 187 -13.87 -10.94 10.44
C LYS A 187 -13.39 -9.56 10.91
N PHE A 188 -12.09 -9.30 10.92
CA PHE A 188 -11.52 -8.00 11.31
C PHE A 188 -10.53 -7.49 10.27
N LEU A 189 -10.35 -6.17 10.20
CA LEU A 189 -9.47 -5.51 9.22
C LEU A 189 -7.97 -5.69 9.52
N TRP A 190 -7.64 -5.74 10.80
CA TRP A 190 -6.29 -5.80 11.36
C TRP A 190 -6.18 -7.02 12.27
#